data_AF-A0A2M7SRT9-F1
#
_entry.id   AF-A0A2M7SRT9-F1
#
_cell.length_a   1.000
_cell.length_b   1.000
_cell.length_c   1.000
_cell.angle_alpha   90.00
_cell.angle_beta   90.00
_cell.angle_gamma   90.00
#
_symmetry.space_group_name_H-M   'P 1'
#
loop_
_entity.id
_entity.type
_entity.pdbx_description
1 polymer ?
#
loop_
_entity_poly.entity_id
_entity_poly.type
_entity_poly.pdbx_seq_one_letter_code
_entity_poly.pdbx_strand_id
1 'polypeptide(L)'
;MLYSPAPMHIPDGFLSTLVAVVLWVVSAIAVAYALRRVGKDLGERQVPLMGVLAAAIFAGQMLNFSVTGGTSGHLVGAALATIL
;
A
#
# COMPACT_ATOMS: atom_id res chain seq x y z
N MET A 1 -2.31 -17.46 25.60
CA MET A 1 -2.00 -16.14 25.02
C MET A 1 -2.21 -16.27 23.53
N LEU A 2 -3.28 -15.68 23.00
CA LEU A 2 -3.55 -15.69 21.56
C LEU A 2 -2.43 -14.89 20.88
N TYR A 3 -1.62 -15.56 20.06
CA TYR A 3 -0.66 -14.88 19.19
C TYR A 3 -1.46 -13.99 18.23
N SER A 4 -1.61 -12.70 18.55
CA SER A 4 -2.10 -11.73 17.58
C SER A 4 -0.99 -11.51 16.56
N PRO A 5 -1.21 -11.79 15.27
CA PRO A 5 -0.20 -11.59 14.23
C PRO A 5 0.18 -10.11 14.19
N ALA A 6 1.49 -9.78 14.26
CA ALA A 6 1.93 -8.40 14.09
C ALA A 6 1.70 -7.97 12.62
N PRO A 7 0.87 -6.94 12.36
CA PRO A 7 0.61 -6.47 10.99
C PRO A 7 1.91 -6.05 10.29
N MET A 8 2.02 -6.30 8.99
CA MET A 8 3.17 -5.80 8.19
C MET A 8 3.23 -4.27 8.10
N HIS A 9 2.13 -3.58 8.42
CA HIS A 9 2.10 -2.13 8.53
C HIS A 9 2.81 -1.71 9.82
N ILE A 10 3.78 -0.80 9.69
CA ILE A 10 4.47 -0.20 10.84
C ILE A 10 3.41 0.53 11.70
N PRO A 11 3.25 0.20 12.98
CA PRO A 11 2.25 0.84 13.83
C PRO A 11 2.51 2.33 14.05
N ASP A 12 1.45 3.07 14.35
CA ASP A 12 1.56 4.49 14.70
C ASP A 12 2.47 4.69 15.92
N GLY A 13 3.32 5.73 15.87
CA GLY A 13 4.27 6.06 16.95
C GLY A 13 5.50 5.15 17.03
N PHE A 14 5.64 4.14 16.16
CA PHE A 14 6.80 3.24 16.16
C PHE A 14 8.07 3.89 15.58
N LEU A 15 7.91 4.82 14.62
CA LEU A 15 9.02 5.55 14.02
C LEU A 15 9.31 6.85 14.79
N SER A 16 10.58 7.22 14.88
CA SER A 16 10.95 8.56 15.37
C SER A 16 10.39 9.63 14.43
N THR A 17 10.07 10.80 14.98
CA THR A 17 9.47 11.92 14.22
C THR A 17 10.31 12.27 12.99
N LEU A 18 11.64 12.28 13.12
CA LEU A 18 12.54 12.55 12.01
C LEU A 18 12.41 11.52 10.88
N VAL A 19 12.45 10.21 11.22
CA VAL A 19 12.34 9.13 10.22
C VAL A 19 10.98 9.16 9.54
N ALA A 20 9.91 9.35 10.31
CA ALA A 20 8.55 9.46 9.78
C ALA A 20 8.43 10.63 8.79
N VAL A 21 8.94 11.81 9.13
CA VAL A 21 8.91 13.00 8.25
C VAL A 21 9.66 12.75 6.96
N VAL A 22 10.85 12.14 7.01
CA VAL A 22 11.63 11.82 5.80
C VAL A 22 10.87 10.88 4.87
N LEU A 23 10.29 9.80 5.42
CA LEU A 23 9.51 8.85 4.62
C LEU A 23 8.24 9.49 4.03
N TRP A 24 7.59 10.39 4.77
CA TRP A 24 6.46 11.17 4.27
C TRP A 24 6.85 12.07 3.10
N VAL A 25 7.98 12.77 3.18
CA VAL A 25 8.49 13.62 2.08
C VAL A 25 8.75 12.78 0.83
N VAL A 26 9.45 11.64 0.97
CA VAL A 26 9.74 10.74 -0.16
C VAL A 26 8.44 10.22 -0.78
N SER A 27 7.49 9.79 0.05
CA SER A 27 6.18 9.29 -0.39
C SER A 27 5.38 10.37 -1.13
N ALA A 28 5.34 11.60 -0.59
CA ALA A 28 4.63 12.71 -1.20
C ALA A 28 5.20 13.07 -2.58
N ILE A 29 6.52 13.06 -2.74
CA ILE A 29 7.18 13.29 -4.04
C ILE A 29 6.79 12.20 -5.05
N ALA A 30 6.84 10.93 -4.64
CA ALA A 30 6.49 9.80 -5.51
C ALA A 30 5.01 9.86 -5.95
N VAL A 31 4.09 10.12 -5.01
CA VAL A 31 2.65 10.26 -5.29
C VAL A 31 2.38 11.46 -6.21
N ALA A 32 3.00 12.62 -5.95
CA ALA A 32 2.83 13.81 -6.79
C ALA A 32 3.33 13.57 -8.22
N TYR A 33 4.45 12.86 -8.39
CA TYR A 33 4.94 12.46 -9.71
C TYR A 33 3.98 11.50 -10.41
N ALA A 34 3.50 10.47 -9.72
CA ALA A 34 2.54 9.50 -10.27
C ALA A 34 1.24 10.17 -10.73
N LEU A 35 0.67 11.07 -9.92
CA LEU A 35 -0.54 11.82 -10.27
C LEU A 35 -0.34 12.70 -11.51
N ARG A 36 0.80 13.40 -11.60
CA ARG A 36 1.14 14.22 -12.78
C ARG A 36 1.28 13.40 -14.05
N ARG A 37 1.81 12.18 -13.94
CA ARG A 37 1.97 11.26 -15.08
C ARG A 37 0.64 10.68 -15.51
N VAL A 38 -0.13 10.16 -14.57
CA VAL A 38 -1.47 9.60 -14.79
C VAL A 38 -2.40 10.63 -15.42
N GLY A 39 -2.40 11.89 -14.97
CA GLY A 39 -3.25 12.93 -15.55
C GLY A 39 -2.96 13.26 -17.02
N LYS A 40 -1.80 12.85 -17.57
CA LYS A 40 -1.47 13.00 -18.99
C LYS A 40 -1.75 11.75 -19.82
N ASP A 41 -1.63 10.57 -19.19
CA ASP A 41 -1.60 9.28 -19.89
C ASP A 41 -2.93 8.51 -19.80
N LEU A 42 -3.80 8.81 -18.82
CA LEU A 42 -4.98 8.00 -18.53
C LEU A 42 -6.22 8.46 -19.32
N GLY A 43 -6.83 7.54 -20.07
CA GLY A 43 -8.10 7.76 -20.77
C GLY A 43 -9.34 7.57 -19.88
N GLU A 44 -10.49 8.12 -20.28
CA GLU A 44 -11.74 8.10 -19.49
C GLU A 44 -12.18 6.69 -19.05
N ARG A 45 -11.91 5.67 -19.86
CA ARG A 45 -12.27 4.27 -19.54
C ARG A 45 -11.33 3.60 -18.54
N GLN A 46 -10.12 4.11 -18.35
CA GLN A 46 -9.14 3.55 -17.42
C GLN A 46 -9.39 4.00 -15.99
N VAL A 47 -10.04 5.16 -15.78
CA VAL A 47 -10.34 5.70 -14.45
C VAL A 47 -11.21 4.73 -13.62
N PRO A 48 -12.34 4.17 -14.14
CA PRO A 48 -13.10 3.17 -13.39
C PRO A 48 -12.31 1.89 -13.09
N LEU A 49 -11.45 1.44 -14.03
CA LEU A 49 -10.64 0.23 -13.84
C LEU A 49 -9.61 0.40 -12.72
N MET A 50 -8.96 1.56 -12.62
CA MET A 50 -8.06 1.88 -11.51
C MET A 50 -8.78 1.81 -10.16
N GLY A 51 -10.02 2.28 -10.08
CA GLY A 51 -10.85 2.18 -8.88
C GLY A 51 -11.19 0.73 -8.50
N VAL A 52 -11.59 -0.09 -9.47
CA VAL A 52 -11.87 -1.52 -9.26
C VAL A 52 -10.60 -2.27 -8.82
N LEU A 53 -9.45 -1.99 -9.44
CA LEU A 53 -8.18 -2.60 -9.08
C LEU A 53 -7.76 -2.22 -7.64
N ALA A 54 -7.90 -0.95 -7.28
CA ALA A 54 -7.63 -0.48 -5.92
C ALA A 54 -8.53 -1.18 -4.88
N ALA A 55 -9.82 -1.31 -5.16
CA ALA A 55 -10.76 -2.03 -4.29
C ALA A 55 -10.42 -3.52 -4.16
N ALA A 56 -10.04 -4.17 -5.27
CA ALA A 56 -9.62 -5.57 -5.27
C ALA A 56 -8.34 -5.80 -4.45
N ILE A 57 -7.35 -4.91 -4.60
CA ILE A 57 -6.12 -4.95 -3.81
C ILE A 57 -6.47 -4.78 -2.33
N PHE A 58 -7.24 -3.74 -1.96
CA PHE A 58 -7.65 -3.48 -0.58
C PHE A 58 -8.33 -4.69 0.06
N ALA A 59 -9.31 -5.29 -0.62
CA ALA A 59 -9.97 -6.51 -0.15
C ALA A 59 -8.98 -7.67 -0.01
N GLY A 60 -8.04 -7.80 -0.95
CA GLY A 60 -6.96 -8.78 -0.88
C GLY A 60 -6.02 -8.57 0.31
N GLN A 61 -5.74 -7.33 0.72
CA GLN A 61 -4.88 -7.07 1.89
C GLN A 61 -5.56 -7.45 3.21
N MET A 62 -6.90 -7.50 3.26
CA MET A 62 -7.63 -7.99 4.43
C MET A 62 -7.41 -9.50 4.65
N LEU A 63 -7.08 -10.24 3.59
CA LEU A 63 -6.62 -11.61 3.70
C LEU A 63 -5.17 -11.60 4.21
N ASN A 64 -5.04 -11.83 5.51
CA ASN A 64 -3.75 -11.93 6.19
C ASN A 64 -3.55 -13.33 6.76
N PHE A 65 -2.30 -13.74 6.87
CA PHE A 65 -1.88 -15.05 7.37
C PHE A 65 -0.74 -14.89 8.37
N SER A 66 -0.65 -15.82 9.32
CA SER A 66 0.45 -15.85 10.28
C SER A 66 1.75 -16.27 9.58
N VAL A 67 2.84 -15.63 9.98
CA VAL A 67 4.20 -15.90 9.55
C VAL A 67 5.04 -16.26 10.78
N THR A 68 6.18 -16.95 10.57
CA THR A 68 7.09 -17.36 11.63
C THR A 68 7.50 -16.19 12.54
N GLY A 69 7.64 -16.47 13.84
CA GLY A 69 8.05 -15.46 14.82
C GLY A 69 6.94 -14.51 15.29
N GLY A 70 5.65 -14.85 15.10
CA GLY A 70 4.53 -14.02 15.57
C GLY A 70 4.22 -12.83 14.64
N THR A 71 4.81 -12.81 13.45
CA THR A 71 4.55 -11.82 12.41
C THR A 71 3.34 -12.22 11.55
N SER A 72 2.83 -11.29 10.75
CA SER A 72 1.80 -11.56 9.76
C SER A 72 2.28 -11.22 8.36
N GLY A 73 1.70 -11.88 7.36
CA GLY A 73 1.86 -11.57 5.95
C GLY A 73 0.50 -11.25 5.34
N HIS A 74 0.47 -10.40 4.32
CA HIS A 74 -0.74 -10.10 3.55
C HIS A 74 -0.38 -9.73 2.11
N LEU A 75 -1.39 -9.68 1.24
CA LEU A 75 -1.22 -9.22 -0.13
C LEU A 75 -0.77 -7.74 -0.15
N VAL A 76 0.30 -7.44 -0.90
CA VAL A 76 0.81 -6.06 -1.07
C VAL A 76 0.17 -5.37 -2.28
N GLY A 77 -0.19 -6.13 -3.33
CA GLY A 77 -0.90 -5.61 -4.50
C GLY A 77 -0.05 -4.83 -5.50
N ALA A 78 1.18 -4.42 -5.15
CA ALA A 78 2.05 -3.62 -6.03
C ALA A 78 2.34 -4.28 -7.39
N ALA A 79 2.61 -5.59 -7.41
CA ALA A 79 2.84 -6.32 -8.66
C ALA A 79 1.59 -6.34 -9.54
N LEU A 80 0.41 -6.58 -8.96
CA LEU A 80 -0.86 -6.56 -9.69
C LEU A 80 -1.14 -5.17 -10.27
N ALA A 81 -0.93 -4.11 -9.48
CA ALA A 81 -1.11 -2.73 -9.91
C ALA A 81 -0.12 -2.26 -10.99
N THR A 82 1.03 -2.93 -11.12
CA THR A 82 2.05 -2.56 -12.11
C THR A 82 1.88 -3.32 -13.43
N ILE A 83 1.35 -4.55 -13.38
CA ILE A 83 1.25 -5.44 -14.54
C ILE A 83 -0.06 -5.22 -15.33
N LEU A 84 -1.15 -4.87 -14.64
CA LEU A 84 -2.49 -4.70 -15.22
C LEU A 84 -2.76 -3.24 -15.60
#